data_AF-A0A9J7XBF3-F1
#
_entry.id   AF-A0A9J7XBF3-F1
#
_cell.length_a   1.000
_cell.length_b   1.000
_cell.length_c   1.000
_cell.angle_alpha   90.00
_cell.angle_beta   90.00
_cell.angle_gamma   90.00
#
_symmetry.space_group_name_H-M   'P 1'
#
loop_
_entity.id
_entity.type
_entity.pdbx_description
1 polymer ?
#
loop_
_entity_poly.entity_id
_entity_poly.type
_entity_poly.pdbx_seq_one_letter_code
_entity_poly.pdbx_strand_id
1 'polypeptide(L)'
;MGLFSFSADSAKETAAWLESLNEVIRSALSYSEVALRLWLSPCNKVCADCGAANPEWASVNLLVVICEACAGAHRSMGSNRSKVRGLKLDNKVWTEPLIQVSSVMPQTVFMILYYHSIVFLLLALPWSPFS
;
A
#
# COMPACT_ATOMS: atom_id res chain seq x y z
N MET A 1 31.81 -20.98 -11.00
CA MET A 1 30.44 -20.44 -11.01
C MET A 1 29.95 -20.51 -12.44
N GLY A 2 29.08 -21.47 -12.76
CA GLY A 2 28.70 -21.76 -14.15
C GLY A 2 27.76 -20.69 -14.69
N LEU A 3 28.10 -20.12 -15.84
CA LEU A 3 27.20 -19.22 -16.57
C LEU A 3 26.19 -20.10 -17.30
N PHE A 4 24.94 -20.11 -16.84
CA PHE A 4 23.86 -20.73 -17.59
C PHE A 4 23.48 -19.79 -18.75
N SER A 5 23.67 -20.27 -19.98
CA SER A 5 23.22 -19.61 -21.20
C SER A 5 22.01 -20.36 -21.73
N PHE A 6 20.90 -19.64 -21.90
CA PHE A 6 19.75 -20.13 -22.64
C PHE A 6 19.84 -19.60 -24.07
N SER A 7 19.76 -20.49 -25.04
CA SER A 7 19.66 -20.17 -26.47
C SER A 7 18.28 -20.58 -26.96
N ALA A 8 17.67 -19.76 -27.82
CA ALA A 8 16.43 -20.11 -28.51
C ALA A 8 16.76 -20.62 -29.92
N ASP A 9 15.94 -21.54 -30.44
CA ASP A 9 16.19 -22.23 -31.71
C ASP A 9 15.88 -21.36 -32.93
N SER A 10 15.24 -20.20 -32.73
CA SER A 10 14.97 -19.23 -33.80
C SER A 10 14.84 -17.79 -33.28
N ALA A 11 15.04 -16.82 -34.17
CA ALA A 11 14.83 -15.40 -33.86
C ALA A 11 13.37 -15.09 -33.44
N LYS A 12 12.40 -15.81 -34.02
CA LYS A 12 10.98 -15.70 -33.66
C LYS A 12 10.74 -16.16 -32.22
N GLU A 13 11.39 -17.25 -31.84
CA GLU A 13 11.30 -17.78 -30.49
C GLU A 13 11.98 -16.84 -29.50
N THR A 14 13.19 -16.33 -29.79
CA THR A 14 13.86 -15.31 -28.96
C THR A 14 12.97 -14.10 -28.69
N ALA A 15 12.25 -13.60 -29.71
CA ALA A 15 11.34 -12.47 -29.54
C ALA A 15 10.15 -12.81 -28.62
N ALA A 16 9.58 -14.01 -28.75
CA ALA A 16 8.50 -14.47 -27.88
C ALA A 16 8.94 -14.64 -26.42
N TRP A 17 10.16 -15.15 -26.20
CA TRP A 17 10.77 -15.24 -24.87
C TRP A 17 10.99 -13.85 -24.28
N LEU A 18 11.58 -12.92 -25.04
CA LEU A 18 11.82 -11.54 -24.58
C LEU A 18 10.53 -10.82 -24.21
N GLU A 19 9.47 -10.96 -24.99
CA GLU A 19 8.18 -10.35 -24.66
C GLU A 19 7.60 -10.94 -23.37
N SER A 20 7.63 -12.26 -23.24
CA SER A 20 7.15 -12.95 -22.03
C SER A 20 7.95 -12.54 -20.79
N LEU A 21 9.27 -12.41 -20.93
CA LEU A 21 10.18 -12.03 -19.86
C LEU A 21 9.98 -10.56 -19.47
N ASN A 22 9.79 -9.68 -20.46
CA ASN A 22 9.44 -8.28 -20.22
C ASN A 22 8.07 -8.15 -19.54
N GLU A 23 7.08 -8.96 -19.90
CA GLU A 23 5.76 -8.94 -19.26
C GLU A 23 5.84 -9.40 -17.80
N VAL A 24 6.61 -10.44 -17.52
CA VAL A 24 6.87 -10.89 -16.14
C VAL A 24 7.62 -9.83 -15.34
N ILE A 25 8.64 -9.17 -15.93
CA ILE A 25 9.37 -8.07 -15.28
C ILE A 25 8.43 -6.88 -15.03
N ARG A 26 7.64 -6.46 -16.01
CA ARG A 26 6.65 -5.37 -15.86
C ARG A 26 5.66 -5.69 -14.76
N SER A 27 5.15 -6.92 -14.73
CA SER A 27 4.24 -7.41 -13.70
C SER A 27 4.91 -7.44 -12.31
N ALA A 28 6.14 -7.92 -12.21
CA ALA A 28 6.89 -7.98 -10.95
C ALA A 28 7.32 -6.59 -10.44
N LEU A 29 7.59 -5.65 -11.34
CA LEU A 29 7.88 -4.25 -11.02
C LEU A 29 6.60 -3.40 -10.87
N SER A 30 5.42 -3.96 -11.19
CA SER A 30 4.11 -3.30 -11.02
C SER A 30 3.65 -3.21 -9.57
N TYR A 31 4.57 -3.20 -8.59
CA TYR A 31 4.30 -2.44 -7.37
C TYR A 31 3.64 -1.15 -7.82
N SER A 32 2.39 -0.91 -7.42
CA SER A 32 1.75 0.28 -7.92
C SER A 32 2.64 1.43 -7.47
N GLU A 33 3.14 2.21 -8.42
CA GLU A 33 4.02 3.36 -8.13
C GLU A 33 3.39 4.24 -7.04
N VAL A 34 2.06 4.26 -7.08
CA VAL A 34 1.10 4.73 -6.08
C VAL A 34 1.32 4.17 -4.66
N ALA A 35 1.35 2.84 -4.45
CA ALA A 35 1.65 2.24 -3.14
C ALA A 35 3.09 2.48 -2.68
N LEU A 36 4.04 2.48 -3.62
CA LEU A 36 5.44 2.79 -3.33
C LEU A 36 5.58 4.21 -2.77
N ARG A 37 4.87 5.20 -3.32
CA ARG A 37 4.84 6.57 -2.79
C ARG A 37 4.32 6.62 -1.34
N LEU A 38 3.31 5.83 -1.01
CA LEU A 38 2.83 5.70 0.36
C LEU A 38 3.93 5.16 1.29
N TRP A 39 4.61 4.08 0.88
CA TRP A 39 5.63 3.42 1.68
C TRP A 39 6.92 4.22 1.80
N LEU A 40 7.30 4.97 0.75
CA LEU A 40 8.48 5.82 0.73
C LEU A 40 8.32 7.08 1.59
N SER A 41 7.09 7.46 1.91
CA SER A 41 6.82 8.61 2.77
C SER A 41 7.54 8.47 4.13
N PRO A 42 8.31 9.49 4.59
CA PRO A 42 9.01 9.45 5.86
C PRO A 42 8.10 9.20 7.06
N CYS A 43 6.86 9.69 7.02
CA CYS A 43 5.89 9.51 8.11
C CYS A 43 5.33 8.07 8.20
N ASN A 44 5.52 7.26 7.16
CA ASN A 44 4.99 5.89 7.06
C ASN A 44 6.08 4.82 7.30
N LYS A 45 7.21 5.21 7.91
CA LYS A 45 8.32 4.30 8.21
C LYS A 45 8.16 3.52 9.52
N VAL A 46 7.12 3.82 10.28
CA VAL A 46 6.80 3.15 11.54
C VAL A 46 5.32 2.78 11.59
N CYS A 47 5.03 1.66 12.24
CA CYS A 47 3.67 1.20 12.50
C CYS A 47 2.92 2.22 13.33
N ALA A 48 1.68 2.54 12.95
CA ALA A 48 0.83 3.45 13.70
C ALA A 48 0.61 2.98 15.14
N ASP A 49 0.36 1.69 15.35
CA ASP A 49 -0.13 1.27 16.67
C ASP A 49 1.00 0.96 17.65
N CYS A 50 2.14 0.47 17.15
CA CYS A 50 3.21 -0.05 18.00
C CYS A 50 4.61 0.52 17.70
N GLY A 51 4.75 1.37 16.68
CA GLY A 51 6.03 1.98 16.32
C GLY A 51 7.05 1.04 15.65
N ALA A 52 6.70 -0.22 15.39
CA ALA A 52 7.58 -1.15 14.68
C ALA A 52 8.00 -0.61 13.31
N ALA A 53 9.27 -0.77 12.94
CA ALA A 53 9.82 -0.22 11.71
C ALA A 53 9.29 -0.91 10.45
N ASN A 54 9.29 -0.17 9.34
CA ASN A 54 9.00 -0.64 7.98
C ASN A 54 7.69 -1.45 7.87
N PRO A 55 6.53 -0.87 8.25
CA PRO A 55 5.25 -1.54 8.07
C PRO A 55 4.99 -1.86 6.60
N GLU A 56 4.47 -3.06 6.33
CA GLU A 56 4.15 -3.53 4.96
C GLU A 56 2.63 -3.64 4.71
N TRP A 57 1.83 -3.35 5.72
CA TRP A 57 0.38 -3.39 5.68
C TRP A 57 -0.19 -2.01 5.95
N ALA A 58 -1.46 -1.83 5.58
CA ALA A 58 -2.16 -0.59 5.81
C ALA A 58 -3.66 -0.84 6.02
N SER A 59 -4.28 0.01 6.82
CA SER A 59 -5.73 0.11 6.88
C SER A 59 -6.19 1.22 5.96
N VAL A 60 -6.79 0.88 4.83
CA VAL A 60 -7.08 1.86 3.76
C VAL A 60 -8.16 2.86 4.14
N ASN A 61 -9.14 2.46 4.96
CA ASN A 61 -10.19 3.36 5.42
C ASN A 61 -9.75 4.24 6.60
N LEU A 62 -8.73 3.82 7.33
CA LEU A 62 -8.15 4.60 8.44
C LEU A 62 -6.91 5.38 8.01
N LEU A 63 -6.42 5.19 6.78
CA LEU A 63 -5.26 5.88 6.22
C LEU A 63 -3.98 5.75 7.07
N VAL A 64 -3.77 4.58 7.67
CA VAL A 64 -2.57 4.28 8.49
C VAL A 64 -1.82 3.08 7.94
N VAL A 65 -0.48 3.10 8.05
CA VAL A 65 0.37 1.93 7.82
C VAL A 65 0.68 1.21 9.13
N ILE A 66 0.62 -0.12 9.10
CA ILE A 66 0.70 -0.98 10.28
C ILE A 66 1.60 -2.19 10.01
N CYS A 67 2.23 -2.71 11.05
CA CYS A 67 3.01 -3.94 10.94
C CYS A 67 2.09 -5.16 10.81
N GLU A 68 2.66 -6.32 10.48
CA GLU A 68 1.89 -7.56 10.29
C GLU A 68 1.10 -7.97 11.54
N ALA A 69 1.66 -7.81 12.74
CA ALA A 69 0.98 -8.14 13.99
C ALA A 69 -0.27 -7.27 14.22
N CYS A 70 -0.12 -5.95 14.05
CA CYS A 70 -1.22 -4.99 14.14
C CYS A 70 -2.24 -5.19 13.01
N ALA A 71 -1.80 -5.56 11.81
CA ALA A 71 -2.68 -5.98 10.72
C ALA A 71 -3.54 -7.19 11.10
N GLY A 72 -2.97 -8.15 11.84
CA GLY A 72 -3.70 -9.26 12.45
C GLY A 72 -4.81 -8.79 13.38
N ALA A 73 -4.48 -7.91 14.34
CA ALA A 73 -5.46 -7.32 15.26
C ALA A 73 -6.57 -6.56 14.52
N HIS A 74 -6.20 -5.78 13.50
CA HIS A 74 -7.14 -5.04 12.67
C HIS A 74 -8.09 -5.94 11.87
N ARG A 75 -7.61 -7.11 11.40
CA ARG A 75 -8.47 -8.11 10.73
C ARG A 75 -9.50 -8.68 11.70
N SER A 76 -9.12 -8.96 12.95
CA SER A 76 -10.05 -9.45 13.99
C SER A 76 -11.14 -8.46 14.38
N MET A 77 -10.94 -7.15 14.17
CA MET A 77 -11.97 -6.13 14.40
C MET A 77 -13.12 -6.13 13.38
N GLY A 78 -12.95 -6.80 12.23
CA GLY A 78 -13.93 -6.85 11.15
C GLY A 78 -13.79 -5.72 10.12
N SER A 79 -14.22 -6.03 8.88
CA SER A 79 -14.05 -5.17 7.69
C SER A 79 -14.82 -3.85 7.73
N ASN A 80 -15.86 -3.75 8.55
CA ASN A 80 -16.60 -2.52 8.79
C ASN A 80 -15.79 -1.49 9.58
N ARG A 81 -14.80 -1.93 10.36
CA ARG A 81 -13.95 -1.08 11.20
C ARG A 81 -12.59 -0.82 10.56
N SER A 82 -11.94 -1.87 10.05
CA SER A 82 -10.63 -1.74 9.41
C SER A 82 -10.52 -2.59 8.16
N LYS A 83 -10.14 -1.94 7.05
CA LYS A 83 -9.93 -2.56 5.74
C LYS A 83 -8.43 -2.74 5.52
N VAL A 84 -7.90 -3.87 5.97
CA VAL A 84 -6.46 -4.17 5.89
C VAL A 84 -6.08 -4.60 4.47
N ARG A 85 -5.00 -4.02 3.92
CA ARG A 85 -4.42 -4.33 2.61
C ARG A 85 -2.90 -4.33 2.68
N GLY A 86 -2.28 -5.20 1.88
CA GLY A 86 -0.83 -5.23 1.72
C GLY A 86 -0.36 -4.10 0.78
N LEU A 87 0.66 -3.36 1.20
CA LEU A 87 1.26 -2.31 0.34
C LEU A 87 1.91 -2.91 -0.91
N LYS A 88 2.47 -4.11 -0.75
CA LYS A 88 3.18 -4.85 -1.80
C LYS A 88 2.32 -5.88 -2.54
N LEU A 89 1.25 -6.37 -1.89
CA LEU A 89 0.47 -7.52 -2.35
C LEU A 89 -0.82 -7.12 -3.07
N ASP A 90 -1.40 -5.97 -2.73
CA ASP A 90 -2.72 -5.54 -3.22
C ASP A 90 -2.63 -4.35 -4.20
N ASN A 91 -1.87 -4.52 -5.29
CA ASN A 91 -1.58 -3.45 -6.27
C ASN A 91 -2.82 -2.76 -6.88
N LYS A 92 -3.96 -3.47 -6.95
CA LYS A 92 -5.23 -2.93 -7.49
C LYS A 92 -6.00 -2.01 -6.53
N VAL A 93 -5.65 -1.97 -5.25
CA VAL A 93 -6.38 -1.18 -4.24
C VAL A 93 -5.86 0.25 -4.14
N TRP A 94 -4.59 0.45 -4.47
CA TRP A 94 -3.90 1.72 -4.35
C TRP A 94 -4.16 2.59 -5.57
N THR A 95 -5.07 3.55 -5.42
CA THR A 95 -5.44 4.52 -6.47
C THR A 95 -4.89 5.90 -6.14
N GLU A 96 -4.69 6.75 -7.17
CA GLU A 96 -4.18 8.12 -6.99
C GLU A 96 -5.01 8.94 -5.99
N PRO A 97 -6.36 8.91 -6.00
CA PRO A 97 -7.16 9.62 -5.00
C PRO A 97 -6.87 9.19 -3.56
N LEU A 98 -6.64 7.89 -3.33
CA LEU A 98 -6.34 7.36 -2.00
C LEU A 98 -5.01 7.89 -1.46
N ILE A 99 -4.00 7.99 -2.32
CA ILE A 99 -2.68 8.56 -1.96
C ILE A 99 -2.77 10.06 -1.74
N GLN A 100 -3.55 10.78 -2.57
CA GLN A 100 -3.77 12.21 -2.37
C GLN A 100 -4.35 12.49 -0.99
N VAL A 101 -5.37 11.74 -0.57
CA VAL A 101 -5.94 11.89 0.78
C VAL A 101 -4.91 11.57 1.86
N SER A 102 -4.11 10.51 1.69
CA SER A 102 -3.03 10.19 2.64
C SER A 102 -1.92 11.26 2.70
N SER A 103 -1.69 11.98 1.60
CA SER A 103 -0.71 13.07 1.56
C SER A 103 -1.20 14.34 2.28
N VAL A 104 -2.52 14.61 2.23
CA VAL A 104 -3.17 15.72 2.95
C VAL A 104 -3.31 15.41 4.43
N MET A 105 -3.50 14.13 4.78
CA MET A 105 -3.61 13.65 6.16
C MET A 105 -2.51 12.63 6.46
N PRO A 106 -1.26 13.09 6.71
CA PRO A 106 -0.17 12.21 7.09
C PRO A 106 -0.52 11.41 8.34
N GLN A 107 0.01 10.19 8.43
CA GLN A 107 -0.22 9.31 9.57
C GLN A 107 0.09 9.96 10.92
N THR A 108 1.08 10.85 10.99
CA THR A 108 1.39 11.64 12.19
C THR A 108 0.21 12.52 12.64
N VAL A 109 -0.49 13.16 11.71
CA VAL A 109 -1.69 13.96 11.99
C VAL A 109 -2.85 13.05 12.38
N PHE A 110 -3.02 11.92 11.68
CA PHE A 110 -4.06 10.95 12.02
C PHE A 110 -3.89 10.39 13.43
N MET A 111 -2.66 10.04 13.84
CA MET A 111 -2.39 9.55 15.19
C MET A 111 -2.76 10.59 16.25
N ILE A 112 -2.37 11.86 16.07
CA ILE A 112 -2.77 12.93 17.00
C ILE A 112 -4.29 12.97 17.15
N LEU A 113 -5.01 13.03 16.03
CA LEU A 113 -6.48 13.13 16.06
C LEU A 113 -7.14 11.85 16.62
N TYR A 114 -6.58 10.67 16.33
CA TYR A 114 -7.11 9.38 16.76
C TYR A 114 -6.99 9.20 18.27
N TYR A 115 -5.83 9.54 18.85
CA TYR A 115 -5.60 9.47 20.30
C TYR A 115 -6.26 10.62 21.08
N HIS A 116 -6.54 11.77 20.45
CA HIS A 116 -7.29 12.88 21.08
C HIS A 116 -8.82 12.83 20.89
N SER A 117 -9.37 11.72 20.38
CA SER A 117 -10.82 11.54 20.10
C SER A 117 -11.42 12.49 19.04
N ILE A 118 -10.59 13.19 18.25
CA ILE A 118 -11.04 14.18 17.26
C ILE A 118 -11.46 13.52 15.94
N VAL A 119 -10.87 12.37 15.56
CA VAL A 119 -11.23 11.66 14.30
C VAL A 119 -12.68 11.19 14.31
N PHE A 120 -13.21 10.77 15.46
CA PHE A 120 -14.63 10.39 15.57
C PHE A 120 -15.57 11.57 15.28
N LEU A 121 -15.17 12.80 15.61
CA LEU A 121 -15.93 14.01 15.30
C LEU A 121 -15.84 14.38 13.82
N LEU A 122 -14.66 14.27 13.19
CA LEU A 122 -14.47 14.61 11.78
C LEU A 122 -15.11 13.59 10.81
N LEU A 123 -15.13 12.30 11.16
CA LEU A 123 -15.85 11.26 10.38
C LEU A 123 -17.36 11.28 10.62
N ALA A 124 -17.84 11.94 11.70
CA ALA A 124 -19.26 12.13 11.99
C ALA A 124 -19.85 13.39 11.35
N LEU A 125 -19.03 14.25 10.74
CA LEU A 125 -19.54 15.33 9.91
C LEU A 125 -19.98 14.72 8.57
N PRO A 126 -21.26 14.84 8.18
CA PRO A 126 -21.69 14.37 6.88
C PRO A 126 -20.87 15.11 5.83
N TRP A 127 -20.19 14.35 4.98
CA TRP A 127 -19.59 14.86 3.75
C TRP A 127 -20.72 15.48 2.92
N SER A 128 -20.98 16.78 3.09
CA SER A 128 -21.76 17.54 2.11
C SER A 128 -20.81 17.87 0.96
N PRO A 129 -21.00 17.29 -0.24
CA PRO A 129 -20.29 17.82 -1.39
C PRO A 129 -20.87 19.22 -1.66
N PHE A 130 -20.02 20.19 -1.98
CA PHE A 130 -20.32 21.48 -2.63
C PHE A 130 -21.71 22.11 -2.38
N SER A 131 -21.69 23.34 -1.83
CA SER A 131 -22.82 24.30 -1.78
C SER A 131 -23.96 24.06 -2.76
#